data_AF-A0A0V0G6V3-F1
#
_entry.id   AF-A0A0V0G6V3-F1
#
_cell.length_a   1.000
_cell.length_b   1.000
_cell.length_c   1.000
_cell.angle_alpha   90.00
_cell.angle_beta   90.00
_cell.angle_gamma   90.00
#
_symmetry.space_group_name_H-M   'P 1'
#
loop_
_entity.id
_entity.type
_entity.pdbx_description
1 polymer ?
#
loop_
_entity_poly.entity_id
_entity_poly.type
_entity_poly.pdbx_seq_one_letter_code
_entity_poly.pdbx_strand_id
1 'polypeptide(L)'
;VPFKELLPLSLRNKVSGKSDKATGASCVQEMSVLFACLKRNNFNEVPCNKEASAFKKCWTDHVTLQRQKKVQERQGVLVPGEKNLSHKQVGELLKQYPGNSVKNTMCK
;
A
#
# COMPACT_ATOMS: atom_id res chain seq x y z
N VAL A 1 24.94 28.39 -16.71
CA VAL A 1 24.57 28.97 -15.40
C VAL A 1 24.73 27.88 -14.34
N PRO A 2 25.44 28.11 -13.22
CA PRO A 2 25.58 27.11 -12.16
C PRO A 2 24.26 26.94 -11.41
N PHE A 3 23.97 25.70 -11.00
CA PHE A 3 22.79 25.36 -10.21
C PHE A 3 22.85 26.06 -8.85
N LYS A 4 21.77 26.73 -8.45
CA LYS A 4 21.64 27.36 -7.15
C LYS A 4 20.67 26.53 -6.30
N GLU A 5 21.21 25.86 -5.30
CA GLU A 5 20.41 25.01 -4.42
C GLU A 5 19.54 25.85 -3.47
N LEU A 6 18.24 25.52 -3.38
CA LEU A 6 17.32 26.11 -2.40
C LEU A 6 17.32 25.35 -1.07
N LEU A 7 17.73 24.07 -1.12
CA LEU A 7 17.82 23.16 0.00
C LEU A 7 19.12 22.37 -0.16
N PRO A 8 19.80 22.02 0.94
CA PRO A 8 21.03 21.27 0.88
C PRO A 8 20.79 19.92 0.20
N LEU A 9 21.69 19.53 -0.71
CA LEU A 9 21.71 18.23 -1.37
C LEU A 9 22.16 17.11 -0.40
N SER A 10 21.41 16.93 0.69
CA SER A 10 21.68 15.93 1.73
C SER A 10 20.50 15.00 1.93
N LEU A 11 20.81 13.73 2.27
CA LEU A 11 19.81 12.74 2.58
C LEU A 11 19.16 13.06 3.94
N ARG A 12 17.82 12.97 4.00
CA ARG A 12 17.05 13.13 5.23
C ARG A 12 16.81 11.77 5.90
N ASN A 13 16.64 11.76 7.22
CA ASN A 13 16.30 10.54 7.99
C ASN A 13 14.83 10.11 7.89
N LYS A 14 14.04 10.73 6.99
CA LYS A 14 12.64 10.38 6.78
C LYS A 14 12.25 10.54 5.31
N VAL A 15 11.32 9.70 4.87
CA VAL A 15 10.71 9.75 3.55
C VAL A 15 9.26 10.24 3.63
N SER A 16 8.78 10.87 2.57
CA SER A 16 7.38 11.34 2.48
C SER A 16 6.47 10.23 1.97
N GLY A 17 5.35 9.98 2.66
CA GLY A 17 4.38 8.94 2.29
C GLY A 17 3.37 9.34 1.21
N LYS A 18 3.77 10.16 0.22
CA LYS A 18 2.82 10.85 -0.65
C LYS A 18 2.07 9.93 -1.65
N SER A 19 2.45 8.66 -1.83
CA SER A 19 2.00 7.83 -2.96
C SER A 19 1.77 6.33 -2.71
N ASP A 20 1.39 5.88 -1.51
CA ASP A 20 1.15 4.43 -1.27
C ASP A 20 -0.28 3.95 -1.62
N LYS A 21 -1.16 4.83 -2.13
CA LYS A 21 -2.52 4.41 -2.51
C LYS A 21 -2.51 3.69 -3.85
N ALA A 22 -2.58 2.36 -3.83
CA ALA A 22 -2.95 1.58 -5.00
C ALA A 22 -4.35 2.01 -5.47
N THR A 23 -4.45 2.63 -6.64
CA THR A 23 -5.67 3.21 -7.20
C THR A 23 -6.53 2.21 -8.00
N GLY A 24 -6.19 0.91 -7.95
CA GLY A 24 -6.92 -0.13 -8.68
C GLY A 24 -8.20 -0.56 -7.97
N ALA A 25 -9.29 -0.69 -8.74
CA ALA A 25 -10.48 -1.40 -8.28
C ALA A 25 -10.13 -2.86 -7.99
N SER A 26 -10.52 -3.36 -6.83
CA SER A 26 -10.24 -4.74 -6.39
C SER A 26 -11.36 -5.68 -6.81
N CYS A 27 -11.05 -6.96 -7.03
CA CYS A 27 -12.04 -8.00 -7.36
C CYS A 27 -12.80 -7.79 -8.69
N VAL A 28 -12.22 -7.04 -9.64
CA VAL A 28 -12.85 -6.77 -10.96
C VAL A 28 -13.16 -8.06 -11.73
N GLN A 29 -12.31 -9.09 -11.61
CA GLN A 29 -12.52 -10.38 -12.25
C GLN A 29 -13.81 -11.05 -11.76
N GLU A 30 -13.97 -11.21 -10.44
CA GLU A 30 -15.16 -11.83 -9.84
C GLU A 30 -16.42 -11.01 -10.11
N MET A 31 -16.30 -9.68 -10.08
CA MET A 31 -17.40 -8.77 -10.44
C MET A 31 -17.85 -8.97 -11.90
N SER A 32 -16.90 -9.17 -12.82
CA SER A 32 -17.19 -9.41 -14.23
C SER A 32 -17.94 -10.74 -14.44
N VAL A 33 -17.55 -11.79 -13.70
CA VAL A 33 -18.21 -13.10 -13.75
C VAL A 33 -19.63 -13.04 -13.21
N LEU A 34 -19.84 -12.35 -12.09
CA LEU A 34 -21.17 -12.11 -11.52
C LEU A 34 -22.08 -11.37 -12.49
N PHE A 35 -21.61 -10.30 -13.11
CA PHE A 35 -22.39 -9.55 -14.10
C PHE A 35 -22.71 -10.38 -15.35
N ALA A 36 -21.81 -11.26 -15.77
CA ALA A 36 -22.09 -12.19 -16.87
C ALA A 36 -23.21 -13.17 -16.51
N CYS A 37 -23.27 -13.67 -15.27
CA CYS A 37 -24.35 -14.53 -14.82
C CYS A 37 -25.69 -13.79 -14.75
N LEU A 38 -25.69 -12.60 -14.13
CA LEU A 38 -26.90 -11.78 -14.01
C LEU A 38 -27.48 -11.43 -15.38
N LYS A 39 -26.63 -11.05 -16.35
CA LYS A 39 -27.05 -10.73 -17.71
C LYS A 39 -27.74 -11.92 -18.40
N ARG A 40 -27.28 -13.16 -18.17
CA ARG A 40 -27.89 -14.37 -18.76
C ARG A 40 -29.23 -14.73 -18.13
N ASN A 41 -29.43 -14.34 -16.87
CA ASN A 41 -30.60 -14.73 -16.07
C ASN A 41 -31.57 -13.56 -15.83
N ASN A 42 -31.59 -12.54 -16.69
CA ASN A 42 -32.42 -11.34 -16.53
C ASN A 42 -32.31 -10.68 -15.14
N PHE A 43 -31.08 -10.66 -14.61
CA PHE A 43 -30.74 -10.11 -13.29
C PHE A 43 -31.42 -10.83 -12.11
N ASN A 44 -31.84 -12.08 -12.30
CA ASN A 44 -32.25 -12.93 -11.19
C ASN A 44 -31.01 -13.40 -10.42
N GLU A 45 -30.97 -13.10 -9.12
CA GLU A 45 -29.84 -13.41 -8.23
C GLU A 45 -29.80 -14.88 -7.79
N VAL A 46 -30.96 -15.54 -7.70
CA VAL A 46 -31.09 -16.94 -7.24
C VAL A 46 -30.17 -17.91 -7.99
N PRO A 47 -30.10 -17.91 -9.34
CA PRO A 47 -29.20 -18.78 -10.09
C PRO A 47 -27.72 -18.37 -9.98
N CYS A 48 -27.42 -17.12 -9.60
CA CYS A 48 -26.07 -16.55 -9.57
C CYS A 48 -25.44 -16.54 -8.16
N ASN A 49 -26.00 -17.32 -7.22
CA ASN A 49 -25.52 -17.40 -5.84
C ASN A 49 -24.06 -17.84 -5.72
N LYS A 50 -23.58 -18.67 -6.66
CA LYS A 50 -22.19 -19.15 -6.69
C LYS A 50 -21.23 -18.00 -6.98
N GLU A 51 -21.52 -17.23 -8.03
CA GLU A 51 -20.75 -16.08 -8.47
C GLU A 51 -20.80 -14.94 -7.43
N ALA A 52 -21.97 -14.73 -6.80
CA ALA A 52 -22.14 -13.77 -5.73
C ALA A 52 -21.30 -14.12 -4.49
N SER A 53 -21.25 -15.41 -4.14
CA SER A 53 -20.42 -15.90 -3.03
C SER A 53 -18.92 -15.76 -3.32
N ALA A 54 -18.50 -16.02 -4.55
CA ALA A 54 -17.11 -15.85 -4.97
C ALA A 54 -16.67 -14.38 -4.91
N PHE A 55 -17.50 -13.46 -5.42
CA PHE A 55 -17.26 -12.01 -5.31
C PHE A 55 -17.17 -11.55 -3.85
N LYS A 56 -18.12 -11.98 -3.01
CA LYS A 56 -18.13 -11.64 -1.58
C LYS A 56 -16.87 -12.12 -0.88
N LYS A 57 -16.41 -13.34 -1.18
CA LYS A 57 -15.17 -13.90 -0.63
C LYS A 57 -13.95 -13.07 -1.03
N CYS A 58 -13.82 -12.73 -2.31
CA CYS A 58 -12.73 -11.87 -2.78
C CYS A 58 -12.73 -10.52 -2.03
N TRP A 59 -13.92 -9.92 -1.85
CA TRP A 59 -14.03 -8.66 -1.14
C TRP A 59 -13.65 -8.75 0.34
N THR A 60 -14.10 -9.78 1.05
CA THR A 60 -13.73 -9.99 2.46
C THR A 60 -12.24 -10.21 2.63
N ASP A 61 -11.63 -11.01 1.75
CA ASP A 61 -10.19 -11.28 1.77
C ASP A 61 -9.40 -9.99 1.47
N HIS A 62 -9.87 -9.20 0.50
CA HIS A 62 -9.25 -7.91 0.21
C HIS A 62 -9.33 -6.93 1.39
N VAL A 63 -10.50 -6.78 2.03
CA VAL A 63 -10.66 -5.88 3.18
C VAL A 63 -9.80 -6.31 4.36
N THR A 64 -9.71 -7.62 4.63
CA THR A 64 -8.87 -8.15 5.71
C THR A 64 -7.38 -7.91 5.45
N LEU A 65 -6.90 -8.18 4.23
CA LEU A 65 -5.52 -7.88 3.82
C LEU A 65 -5.20 -6.39 3.90
N GLN A 66 -6.09 -5.51 3.44
CA GLN A 66 -5.92 -4.06 3.55
C GLN A 66 -5.84 -3.59 5.00
N ARG A 67 -6.64 -4.18 5.89
CA ARG A 67 -6.60 -3.88 7.32
C ARG A 67 -5.28 -4.34 7.94
N GLN A 68 -4.81 -5.54 7.61
CA GLN A 68 -3.53 -6.08 8.09
C GLN A 68 -2.36 -5.21 7.63
N LYS A 69 -2.31 -4.83 6.35
CA LYS A 69 -1.30 -3.91 5.82
C LYS A 69 -1.29 -2.59 6.59
N LYS A 70 -2.45 -1.94 6.78
CA LYS A 70 -2.52 -0.68 7.56
C LYS A 70 -2.04 -0.82 9.00
N VAL A 71 -2.29 -1.96 9.65
CA VAL A 71 -1.79 -2.22 11.01
C VAL A 71 -0.27 -2.38 10.99
N GLN A 72 0.26 -3.18 10.08
CA GLN A 72 1.70 -3.39 9.92
C GLN A 72 2.45 -2.08 9.61
N GLU A 73 1.90 -1.27 8.69
CA GLU A 73 2.42 0.07 8.39
C GLU A 73 2.45 0.98 9.63
N ARG A 74 1.37 0.98 10.44
CA ARG A 74 1.30 1.78 11.67
C ARG A 74 2.31 1.34 12.72
N GLN A 75 2.51 0.04 12.86
CA GLN A 75 3.46 -0.51 13.82
C GLN A 75 4.92 -0.32 13.37
N GLY A 76 5.16 -0.07 12.07
CA GLY A 76 6.51 0.13 11.54
C GLY A 76 7.38 -1.14 11.61
N VAL A 77 6.75 -2.31 11.74
CA VAL A 77 7.46 -3.59 11.88
C VAL A 77 8.24 -3.88 10.61
N LEU A 78 9.55 -4.08 10.75
CA LEU A 78 10.43 -4.46 9.65
C LEU A 78 10.39 -5.98 9.49
N VAL A 79 9.90 -6.45 8.34
CA VAL A 79 9.94 -7.87 7.97
C VAL A 79 11.24 -8.13 7.21
N PRO A 80 12.12 -9.02 7.68
CA PRO A 80 13.37 -9.34 6.98
C PRO A 80 13.11 -9.88 5.57
N GLY A 81 13.82 -9.34 4.57
CA GLY A 81 13.69 -9.76 3.17
C GLY A 81 12.54 -9.12 2.39
N GLU A 82 11.73 -8.27 3.02
CA GLU A 82 10.67 -7.53 2.33
C GLU A 82 11.26 -6.45 1.41
N LYS A 83 10.91 -6.51 0.12
CA LYS A 83 11.38 -5.55 -0.89
C LYS A 83 10.54 -4.28 -0.97
N ASN A 84 9.28 -4.35 -0.54
CA ASN A 84 8.30 -3.27 -0.65
C ASN A 84 7.96 -2.73 0.75
N LEU A 85 8.83 -1.88 1.28
CA LEU A 85 8.62 -1.25 2.57
C LEU A 85 7.74 0.00 2.44
N SER A 86 6.79 0.16 3.36
CA SER A 86 6.02 1.39 3.52
C SER A 86 6.93 2.54 3.96
N HIS A 87 6.55 3.78 3.63
CA HIS A 87 7.26 4.99 4.06
C HIS A 87 7.55 5.04 5.57
N LYS A 88 6.68 4.45 6.40
CA LYS A 88 6.90 4.34 7.85
C LYS A 88 7.99 3.35 8.22
N GLN A 89 7.99 2.19 7.58
CA GLN A 89 9.02 1.16 7.74
C GLN A 89 10.38 1.69 7.25
N VAL A 90 10.41 2.33 6.08
CA VAL A 90 11.63 3.00 5.57
C VAL A 90 12.12 4.08 6.54
N GLY A 91 11.21 4.90 7.08
CA GLY A 91 11.55 5.89 8.09
C GLY A 91 12.17 5.28 9.35
N GLU A 92 11.63 4.15 9.83
CA GLU A 92 12.19 3.44 10.99
C GLU A 92 13.58 2.85 10.69
N LEU A 93 13.77 2.30 9.50
CA LEU A 93 15.08 1.81 9.05
C LEU A 93 16.12 2.93 8.95
N LEU A 94 15.74 4.10 8.42
CA LEU A 94 16.62 5.26 8.31
C LEU A 94 17.00 5.88 9.66
N LYS A 95 16.21 5.69 10.71
CA LYS A 95 16.60 6.07 12.07
C LYS A 95 17.69 5.17 12.64
N GLN A 96 17.65 3.87 12.33
CA GLN A 96 18.67 2.92 12.77
C GLN A 96 20.00 3.16 12.05
N TYR A 97 19.95 3.58 10.77
CA TYR A 97 21.12 3.83 9.93
C TYR A 97 21.09 5.25 9.33
N PRO A 98 21.36 6.29 10.14
CA PRO A 98 21.31 7.67 9.67
C PRO A 98 22.42 7.97 8.65
N GLY A 99 22.10 8.79 7.66
CA GLY A 99 23.06 9.21 6.65
C GLY A 99 24.17 10.10 7.23
N ASN A 100 25.37 10.04 6.63
CA ASN A 100 26.54 10.81 7.05
C ASN A 100 26.30 12.33 7.07
N SER A 101 25.36 12.82 6.26
CA SER A 101 24.98 14.23 6.17
C SER A 101 24.22 14.77 7.39
N VAL A 102 23.64 13.89 8.23
CA VAL A 102 22.90 14.30 9.44
C VAL A 102 23.80 14.32 10.69
N LYS A 103 24.99 13.71 10.62
CA LYS A 103 25.97 13.73 11.72
C LYS A 103 26.46 15.15 12.06
N ASN A 104 26.31 16.11 11.15
CA ASN A 104 26.81 17.48 11.32
C ASN A 104 25.81 18.46 11.94
N THR A 105 24.61 18.01 12.34
CA THR A 105 23.61 18.85 13.03
C THR A 105 23.42 18.49 14.50
N MET A 106 24.26 17.62 15.04
CA MET A 106 24.29 17.27 16.46
C MET A 106 25.66 17.56 17.07
N CYS A 107 26.17 18.77 16.82
CA CYS A 107 27.18 19.40 17.66
C CYS A 107 26.86 20.90 17.78
N LYS A 108 26.57 21.29 19.04
CA LYS A 108 26.18 22.60 19.56
C LYS A 108 24.70 22.96 19.48
#